data_AF-A0A2J8Q9C4-F1
#
_entry.id   AF-A0A2J8Q9C4-F1
#
_cell.length_a   1.000
_cell.length_b   1.000
_cell.length_c   1.000
_cell.angle_alpha   90.00
_cell.angle_beta   90.00
_cell.angle_gamma   90.00
#
_symmetry.space_group_name_H-M   'P 1'
#
loop_
_entity.id
_entity.type
_entity.pdbx_description
1 polymer ?
#
loop_
_entity_poly.entity_id
_entity_poly.type
_entity_poly.pdbx_seq_one_letter_code
_entity_poly.pdbx_strand_id
1 'polypeptide(L)'
;MALLTPQGVKEVFQFQRSQGRERLRRLLNWEEFDEQRDSRRSILLDTLYESIIFAVGKGFPWVEVAQVVKFTEELLRETKGCSITEAVTILGNKLRDYRGHFNTTHLLALCDYFHHTFIRHYKLYQYVLGQDQQVDLTVAHLEVCMPPQPLPLAEGMDRDLWIHEQQVATLTEAEAQKRADVLLLKEALRLERENSLQKAFAAAAPAKPGQVLERQELESLVCQAVHTQMELLQELLQRQIQNTFAILDLKLQKKTLNLNAPTPIPTPITSHAGQEEALKPQRASKGKKTKARK
;
A
#
# COMPACT_ATOMS: atom_id res chain seq x y z
N MET A 1 34.17 5.99 32.03
CA MET A 1 34.17 7.46 32.19
C MET A 1 34.30 8.08 30.81
N ALA A 2 33.19 8.39 30.15
CA ALA A 2 33.24 9.06 28.86
C ALA A 2 33.56 10.55 29.10
N LEU A 3 34.70 11.04 28.60
CA LEU A 3 35.11 12.42 28.79
C LEU A 3 34.39 13.28 27.75
N LEU A 4 33.34 13.98 28.16
CA LEU A 4 32.71 15.02 27.35
C LEU A 4 33.75 16.10 27.05
N THR A 5 34.25 16.14 25.82
CA THR A 5 35.20 17.16 25.40
C THR A 5 34.47 18.45 25.02
N PRO A 6 35.05 19.64 25.23
CA PRO A 6 34.46 20.91 24.82
C PRO A 6 34.10 20.94 23.32
N GLN A 7 34.92 20.27 22.50
CA GLN A 7 34.70 20.15 21.06
C GLN A 7 33.50 19.24 20.75
N GLY A 8 33.36 18.11 21.44
CA GLY A 8 32.21 17.21 21.26
C GLY A 8 30.89 17.87 21.62
N VAL A 9 30.85 18.67 22.70
CA VAL A 9 29.63 19.38 23.11
C VAL A 9 29.29 20.53 22.15
N LYS A 10 30.31 21.19 21.58
CA LYS A 10 30.10 22.18 20.52
C LYS A 10 29.48 21.56 19.27
N GLU A 11 29.92 20.38 18.87
CA GLU A 11 29.34 19.65 17.75
C GLU A 11 27.88 19.27 18.02
N VAL A 12 27.53 18.82 19.24
CA VAL A 12 26.14 18.53 19.63
C VAL A 12 25.22 19.73 19.40
N PHE A 13 25.67 20.94 19.71
CA PHE A 13 24.89 22.17 19.50
C PHE A 13 24.75 22.58 18.03
N GLN A 14 25.72 22.24 17.18
CA GLN A 14 25.71 22.61 15.75
C GLN A 14 24.73 21.78 14.92
N PHE A 15 24.37 20.59 15.38
CA PHE A 15 23.44 19.71 14.68
C PHE A 15 21.98 20.02 15.01
N GLN A 16 21.06 19.61 14.13
CA GLN A 16 19.63 19.62 14.44
C GLN A 16 19.33 18.71 15.63
N ARG A 17 18.28 19.02 16.42
CA ARG A 17 17.97 18.36 17.71
C ARG A 17 18.11 16.82 17.68
N SER A 18 17.54 16.14 16.68
CA SER A 18 17.63 14.68 16.56
C SER A 18 19.06 14.18 16.39
N GLN A 19 19.82 14.80 15.49
CA GLN A 19 21.23 14.48 15.23
C GLN A 19 22.13 14.88 16.41
N GLY A 20 21.84 15.99 17.08
CA GLY A 20 22.55 16.45 18.27
C GLY A 20 22.39 15.48 19.45
N ARG A 21 21.16 15.00 19.70
CA ARG A 21 20.90 13.95 20.71
C ARG A 21 21.64 12.66 20.43
N GLU A 22 21.63 12.22 19.18
CA GLU A 22 22.37 11.02 18.77
C GLU A 22 23.88 11.19 18.92
N ARG A 23 24.41 12.39 18.61
CA ARG A 23 25.83 12.72 18.86
C ARG A 23 26.15 12.72 20.37
N LEU A 24 25.27 13.28 21.19
CA LEU A 24 25.42 13.31 22.65
C LEU A 24 25.44 11.90 23.25
N ARG A 25 24.53 11.02 22.80
CA ARG A 25 24.49 9.60 23.19
C ARG A 25 25.84 8.92 22.94
N ARG A 26 26.41 9.12 21.74
CA ARG A 26 27.73 8.55 21.38
C ARG A 26 28.84 9.09 22.26
N LEU A 27 28.83 10.39 22.59
CA LEU A 27 29.82 11.01 23.47
C LEU A 27 29.74 10.50 24.92
N LEU A 28 28.54 10.10 25.37
CA LEU A 28 28.32 9.50 26.69
C LEU A 28 28.62 7.99 26.72
N ASN A 29 28.99 7.39 25.57
CA ASN A 29 29.14 5.94 25.38
C ASN A 29 27.89 5.14 25.79
N TRP A 30 26.69 5.68 25.56
CA TRP A 30 25.45 4.95 25.80
C TRP A 30 25.16 4.01 24.63
N GLU A 31 24.66 2.81 24.92
CA GLU A 31 24.23 1.84 23.89
C GLU A 31 23.12 2.42 23.01
N GLU A 32 23.00 1.93 21.78
CA GLU A 32 21.85 2.27 20.93
C GLU A 32 20.59 1.70 21.56
N PHE A 33 19.58 2.56 21.73
CA PHE A 33 18.28 2.18 22.27
C PHE A 33 17.19 2.77 21.39
N ASP A 34 16.09 2.04 21.29
CA ASP A 34 14.88 2.54 20.64
C ASP A 34 14.22 3.56 21.58
N GLU A 35 14.24 4.84 21.20
CA GLU A 35 13.65 5.93 21.98
C GLU A 35 12.16 5.72 22.30
N GLN A 36 11.44 4.95 21.49
CA GLN A 36 10.02 4.64 21.72
C GLN A 36 9.83 3.53 22.75
N ARG A 37 10.75 2.56 22.78
CA ARG A 37 10.71 1.43 23.74
C ARG A 37 11.35 1.77 25.07
N ASP A 38 12.43 2.56 25.07
CA ASP A 38 13.13 3.02 26.27
C ASP A 38 12.94 4.53 26.45
N SER A 39 11.70 4.88 26.81
CA SER A 39 11.29 6.26 27.10
C SER A 39 12.13 6.89 28.20
N ARG A 40 12.61 6.09 29.16
CA ARG A 40 13.44 6.55 30.28
C ARG A 40 14.80 7.05 29.80
N ARG A 41 15.55 6.24 29.04
CA ARG A 41 16.83 6.69 28.48
C ARG A 41 16.63 7.88 27.54
N SER A 42 15.52 7.92 26.80
CA SER A 42 15.16 9.05 25.92
C SER A 42 14.96 10.36 26.71
N ILE A 43 14.23 10.33 27.83
CA ILE A 43 13.99 11.49 28.69
C ILE A 43 15.27 11.97 29.39
N LEU A 44 16.12 11.04 29.84
CA LEU A 44 17.42 11.38 30.44
C LEU A 44 18.34 12.06 29.41
N LEU A 45 18.39 11.51 28.19
CA LEU A 45 19.16 12.11 27.10
C LEU A 45 18.63 13.49 26.73
N ASP A 46 17.31 13.69 26.72
CA ASP A 46 16.69 15.01 26.54
C ASP A 46 17.09 15.98 27.65
N THR A 47 17.08 15.55 28.90
CA THR A 47 17.47 16.40 30.04
C THR A 47 18.92 16.87 29.93
N LEU A 48 19.82 15.98 29.50
CA LEU A 48 21.23 16.30 29.25
C LEU A 48 21.41 17.21 28.03
N TYR A 49 20.62 17.02 26.98
CA TYR A 49 20.64 17.89 25.81
C TYR A 49 20.15 19.31 26.15
N GLU A 50 19.03 19.43 26.87
CA GLU A 50 18.48 20.71 27.29
C GLU A 50 19.42 21.49 28.24
N SER A 51 20.24 20.79 29.05
CA SER A 51 21.24 21.46 29.87
C SER A 51 22.39 22.06 29.04
N ILE A 52 22.74 21.45 27.90
CA ILE A 52 23.67 22.04 26.92
C ILE A 52 23.05 23.28 26.28
N ILE A 53 21.81 23.18 25.79
CA ILE A 53 21.11 24.31 25.16
C ILE A 53 21.00 25.49 26.12
N PHE A 54 20.65 25.21 27.38
CA PHE A 54 20.63 26.21 28.43
C PHE A 54 21.99 26.88 28.63
N ALA A 55 23.06 26.10 28.84
CA ALA A 55 24.39 26.64 29.12
C ALA A 55 24.93 27.48 27.96
N VAL A 56 24.73 27.02 26.72
CA VAL A 56 25.10 27.79 25.51
C VAL A 56 24.25 29.06 25.40
N GLY A 57 22.93 28.97 25.63
CA GLY A 57 22.03 30.13 25.58
C GLY A 57 22.30 31.19 26.65
N LYS A 58 22.89 30.80 27.79
CA LYS A 58 23.36 31.71 28.83
C LYS A 58 24.79 32.22 28.62
N GLY A 59 25.49 31.76 27.58
CA GLY A 59 26.82 32.25 27.22
C GLY A 59 27.98 31.58 27.96
N PHE A 60 27.79 30.36 28.45
CA PHE A 60 28.85 29.63 29.16
C PHE A 60 29.99 29.28 28.18
N PRO A 61 31.27 29.38 28.58
CA PRO A 61 32.39 28.85 27.82
C PRO A 61 32.25 27.35 27.56
N TRP A 62 32.69 26.84 26.40
CA TRP A 62 32.54 25.43 26.02
C TRP A 62 33.10 24.42 27.05
N VAL A 63 34.15 24.82 27.79
CA VAL A 63 34.70 24.02 28.89
C VAL A 63 33.71 23.89 30.04
N GLU A 64 33.04 24.99 30.39
CA GLU A 64 31.99 25.02 31.42
C GLU A 64 30.73 24.28 30.95
N VAL A 65 30.35 24.38 29.66
CA VAL A 65 29.20 23.64 29.11
C VAL A 65 29.40 22.13 29.29
N ALA A 66 30.61 21.61 29.05
CA ALA A 66 30.91 20.19 29.32
C ALA A 66 30.78 19.83 30.82
N GLN A 67 31.18 20.75 31.71
CA GLN A 67 30.97 20.57 33.16
C GLN A 67 29.49 20.62 33.56
N VAL A 68 28.66 21.42 32.87
CA VAL A 68 27.21 21.46 33.12
C VAL A 68 26.57 20.10 32.86
N VAL A 69 26.91 19.44 31.75
CA VAL A 69 26.37 18.11 31.43
C VAL A 69 26.78 17.08 32.48
N LYS A 70 28.06 17.09 32.87
CA LYS A 70 28.57 16.21 33.93
C LYS A 70 27.87 16.47 35.26
N PHE A 71 27.69 17.74 35.62
CA PHE A 71 26.93 18.15 36.79
C PHE A 71 25.50 17.63 36.75
N THR A 72 24.80 17.78 35.62
CA THR A 72 23.43 17.30 35.41
C THR A 72 23.36 15.78 35.61
N GLU A 73 24.26 15.03 34.98
CA GLU A 73 24.31 13.57 35.07
C GLU A 73 24.53 13.09 36.52
N GLU A 74 25.49 13.69 37.22
CA GLU A 74 25.77 13.39 38.62
C GLU A 74 24.58 13.71 39.54
N LEU A 75 23.96 14.87 39.34
CA LEU A 75 22.79 15.30 40.12
C LEU A 75 21.62 14.32 39.94
N LEU A 76 21.29 13.95 38.70
CA LEU A 76 20.21 13.01 38.41
C LEU A 76 20.47 11.62 39.01
N ARG A 77 21.74 11.18 39.01
CA ARG A 77 22.14 9.89 39.60
C ARG A 77 22.03 9.90 41.12
N GLU A 78 22.51 10.95 41.77
CA GLU A 78 22.56 11.03 43.23
C GLU A 78 21.21 11.34 43.88
N THR A 79 20.28 11.94 43.14
CA THR A 79 18.93 12.23 43.63
C THR A 79 17.93 11.10 43.40
N LYS A 80 18.33 10.01 42.73
CA LYS A 80 17.46 8.86 42.46
C LYS A 80 16.98 8.22 43.78
N GLY A 81 15.66 8.24 44.01
CA GLY A 81 15.04 7.66 45.20
C GLY A 81 15.07 8.54 46.45
N CYS A 82 15.57 9.77 46.35
CA CYS A 82 15.63 10.71 47.48
C CYS A 82 14.33 11.51 47.64
N SER A 83 14.11 12.05 48.83
CA SER A 83 13.07 13.05 49.07
C SER A 83 13.42 14.41 48.42
N ILE A 84 12.42 15.27 48.22
CA ILE A 84 12.65 16.61 47.64
C ILE A 84 13.58 17.46 48.51
N THR A 85 13.50 17.31 49.83
CA THR A 85 14.37 18.00 50.79
C THR A 85 15.83 17.57 50.63
N GLU A 86 16.08 16.27 50.45
CA GLU A 86 17.42 15.75 50.18
C GLU A 86 17.92 16.15 48.80
N ALA A 87 17.06 16.23 47.79
CA ALA A 87 17.47 16.69 46.47
C ALA A 87 17.94 18.15 46.47
N VAL A 88 17.28 19.01 47.27
CA VAL A 88 17.71 20.41 47.45
C VAL A 88 19.06 20.49 48.17
N THR A 89 19.30 19.64 49.17
CA THR A 89 20.61 19.62 49.87
C THR A 89 21.71 19.06 48.96
N ILE A 90 21.44 18.01 48.18
CA ILE A 90 22.37 17.46 47.18
C ILE A 90 22.71 18.54 46.14
N LEU A 91 21.72 19.25 45.60
CA LEU A 91 21.95 20.34 44.66
C LEU A 91 22.86 21.43 45.26
N GLY A 92 22.59 21.84 46.50
CA GLY A 92 23.39 22.84 47.21
C GLY A 92 24.84 22.39 47.47
N ASN A 93 25.03 21.12 47.80
CA ASN A 93 26.37 20.53 47.99
C ASN A 93 27.13 20.45 46.67
N LYS A 94 26.49 19.98 45.59
CA LYS A 94 27.08 19.94 44.25
C LYS A 94 27.47 21.32 43.74
N LEU A 95 26.61 22.33 43.92
CA LEU A 95 26.95 23.70 43.55
C LEU A 95 28.18 24.22 44.32
N ARG A 96 28.41 23.74 45.55
CA ARG A 96 29.61 24.07 46.33
C ARG A 96 30.85 23.40 45.77
N ASP A 97 30.76 22.11 45.43
CA ASP A 97 31.87 21.32 44.88
C ASP A 97 32.34 21.87 43.52
N TYR A 98 31.40 22.40 42.73
CA TYR A 98 31.68 22.97 41.41
C TYR A 98 32.05 24.46 41.43
N ARG A 99 32.24 25.09 42.61
CA ARG A 99 32.66 26.52 42.71
C ARG A 99 33.97 26.84 42.00
N GLY A 100 34.88 25.87 41.88
CA GLY A 100 36.13 26.03 41.14
C GLY A 100 36.01 25.89 39.62
N HIS A 101 34.86 25.43 39.12
CA HIS A 101 34.65 25.12 37.70
C HIS A 101 33.79 26.15 36.97
N PHE A 102 33.08 27.00 37.71
CA PHE A 102 32.15 27.99 37.18
C PHE A 102 32.32 29.35 37.85
N ASN A 103 32.08 30.42 37.10
CA ASN A 103 32.00 31.75 37.68
C ASN A 103 30.73 31.91 38.56
N THR A 104 30.75 32.85 39.50
CA THR A 104 29.62 33.14 40.41
C THR A 104 28.31 33.39 39.68
N THR A 105 28.34 34.14 38.58
CA THR A 105 27.15 34.41 37.75
C THR A 105 26.61 33.14 37.09
N HIS A 106 27.51 32.27 36.61
CA HIS A 106 27.15 31.00 35.98
C HIS A 106 26.60 29.99 36.99
N LEU A 107 27.16 29.94 38.21
CA LEU A 107 26.62 29.12 39.31
C LEU A 107 25.21 29.54 39.71
N LEU A 108 24.95 30.85 39.79
CA LEU A 108 23.61 31.37 40.08
C LEU A 108 22.63 31.00 38.96
N ALA A 109 23.02 31.20 37.71
CA ALA A 109 22.20 30.80 36.56
C ALA A 109 21.90 29.30 36.56
N LEU A 110 22.89 28.46 36.90
CA LEU A 110 22.73 27.01 37.00
C LEU A 110 21.78 26.62 38.14
N CYS A 111 21.91 27.28 39.29
CA CYS A 111 21.00 27.10 40.43
C CYS A 111 19.55 27.44 40.05
N ASP A 112 19.32 28.58 39.42
CA ASP A 112 17.99 29.01 38.97
C ASP A 112 17.41 28.02 37.94
N TYR A 113 18.24 27.56 37.00
CA TYR A 113 17.84 26.57 36.01
C TYR A 113 17.34 25.29 36.66
N PHE A 114 18.13 24.67 37.55
CA PHE A 114 17.71 23.44 38.22
C PHE A 114 16.56 23.66 39.19
N HIS A 115 16.44 24.85 39.79
CA HIS A 115 15.29 25.18 40.62
C HIS A 115 14.00 25.17 39.79
N HIS A 116 14.00 25.81 38.63
CA HIS A 116 12.83 25.95 37.77
C HIS A 116 12.51 24.71 36.92
N THR A 117 13.50 23.90 36.57
CA THR A 117 13.32 22.71 35.74
C THR A 117 13.25 21.44 36.57
N PHE A 118 14.28 21.15 37.37
CA PHE A 118 14.40 19.89 38.09
C PHE A 118 13.62 19.87 39.40
N ILE A 119 13.85 20.83 40.30
CA ILE A 119 13.23 20.87 41.63
C ILE A 119 11.72 21.13 41.54
N ARG A 120 11.29 22.09 40.71
CA ARG A 120 9.85 22.37 40.49
C ARG A 120 9.07 21.15 40.01
N HIS A 121 9.72 20.29 39.22
CA HIS A 121 9.12 19.10 38.62
C HIS A 121 9.66 17.79 39.24
N TYR A 122 10.17 17.85 40.47
CA TYR A 122 10.92 16.76 41.09
C TYR A 122 10.17 15.42 41.12
N LYS A 123 8.86 15.44 41.37
CA LYS A 123 8.04 14.20 41.37
C LYS A 123 8.02 13.50 40.00
N LEU A 124 8.05 14.26 38.90
CA LEU A 124 8.11 13.70 37.54
C LEU A 124 9.48 13.08 37.27
N TYR A 125 10.56 13.75 37.68
CA TYR A 125 11.90 13.19 37.59
C TYR A 125 12.04 11.92 38.44
N GLN A 126 11.51 11.89 39.66
CA GLN A 126 11.55 10.69 40.50
C GLN A 126 10.73 9.53 39.93
N TYR A 127 9.62 9.82 39.24
CA TYR A 127 8.87 8.78 38.53
C TYR A 127 9.73 8.13 37.44
N VAL A 128 10.42 8.93 36.61
CA VAL A 128 11.29 8.44 35.53
C VAL A 128 12.57 7.79 36.06
N LEU A 129 13.16 8.33 37.14
CA LEU A 129 14.42 7.85 37.72
C LEU A 129 14.23 6.62 38.63
N GLY A 130 13.11 6.54 39.35
CA GLY A 130 12.91 5.61 40.46
C GLY A 130 12.20 4.30 40.09
N GLN A 131 11.33 4.30 39.07
CA GLN A 131 10.59 3.10 38.67
C GLN A 131 11.19 2.45 37.42
N ASP A 132 11.31 1.12 37.44
CA ASP A 132 11.53 0.36 36.21
C ASP A 132 10.16 0.16 35.55
N GLN A 133 9.95 0.76 34.38
CA GLN A 133 8.72 0.57 33.62
C GLN A 133 8.70 -0.84 33.03
N GLN A 134 7.72 -1.66 33.40
CA GLN A 134 7.28 -2.78 32.57
C GLN A 134 6.54 -2.21 31.37
N VAL A 135 7.23 -2.14 30.24
CA VAL A 135 6.68 -1.60 29.00
C VAL A 135 6.07 -2.75 28.19
N ASP A 136 4.77 -2.99 28.37
CA ASP A 136 3.99 -3.92 27.54
C ASP A 136 3.62 -3.23 26.20
N LEU A 137 4.63 -3.00 25.35
CA LEU A 137 4.41 -2.43 24.02
C LEU A 137 4.12 -3.53 23.00
N THR A 138 2.85 -3.63 22.57
CA THR A 138 2.47 -4.42 21.40
C THR A 138 2.73 -3.61 20.13
N VAL A 139 3.94 -3.73 19.56
CA VAL A 139 4.27 -3.10 18.27
C VAL A 139 3.82 -4.02 17.13
N ALA A 140 2.76 -3.65 16.42
CA ALA A 140 2.31 -4.34 15.22
C ALA A 140 2.84 -3.64 13.96
N HIS A 141 3.49 -4.39 13.06
CA HIS A 141 3.92 -3.88 11.76
C HIS A 141 2.75 -4.00 10.78
N LEU A 142 2.21 -2.86 10.34
CA LEU A 142 1.15 -2.81 9.34
C LEU A 142 1.75 -2.41 7.99
N GLU A 143 1.81 -3.36 7.07
CA GLU A 143 2.16 -3.09 5.68
C GLU A 143 0.92 -2.53 4.97
N VAL A 144 0.98 -1.25 4.58
CA VAL A 144 -0.07 -0.60 3.81
C VAL A 144 0.23 -0.79 2.33
N CYS A 145 -0.48 -1.70 1.67
CA CYS A 145 -0.38 -1.87 0.23
C CYS A 145 -1.01 -0.69 -0.51
N MET A 146 -0.27 -0.07 -1.42
CA MET A 146 -0.84 0.95 -2.30
C MET A 146 -1.61 0.28 -3.45
N PRO A 147 -2.74 0.87 -3.90
CA PRO A 147 -3.43 0.40 -5.09
C PRO A 147 -2.51 0.48 -6.32
N PRO A 148 -2.68 -0.41 -7.30
CA PRO A 148 -1.92 -0.37 -8.55
C PRO A 148 -2.13 0.99 -9.24
N GLN A 149 -1.07 1.48 -9.87
CA GLN A 149 -1.13 2.75 -10.57
C GLN A 149 -2.11 2.64 -11.76
N PRO A 150 -3.05 3.59 -11.92
CA PRO A 150 -4.00 3.55 -13.02
C PRO A 150 -3.27 3.66 -14.36
N LEU A 151 -3.83 3.01 -15.37
CA LEU A 151 -3.34 3.07 -16.75
C LEU A 151 -3.40 4.51 -17.29
N PRO A 152 -2.56 4.86 -18.27
CA PRO A 152 -2.61 6.15 -18.94
C PRO A 152 -4.00 6.43 -19.54
N LEU A 153 -4.44 7.69 -19.49
CA LEU A 153 -5.72 8.11 -20.09
C LEU A 153 -5.79 7.89 -21.61
N ALA A 154 -4.64 7.73 -22.28
CA ALA A 154 -4.58 7.39 -23.70
C ALA A 154 -5.11 5.97 -23.99
N GLU A 155 -5.10 5.08 -23.01
CA GLU A 155 -5.74 3.75 -23.07
C GLU A 155 -7.21 3.80 -22.66
N GLY A 156 -7.71 4.98 -22.28
CA GLY A 156 -9.10 5.19 -21.94
C GLY A 156 -9.99 5.09 -23.17
N MET A 157 -11.10 4.39 -23.02
CA MET A 157 -12.16 4.35 -24.02
C MET A 157 -13.25 5.35 -23.66
N ASP A 158 -13.88 5.94 -24.68
CA ASP A 158 -15.06 6.77 -24.47
C ASP A 158 -16.18 5.95 -23.78
N ARG A 159 -16.90 6.59 -22.86
CA ARG A 159 -17.91 5.93 -22.05
C ARG A 159 -19.03 5.33 -22.92
N ASP A 160 -19.46 6.04 -23.96
CA ASP A 160 -20.58 5.61 -24.78
C ASP A 160 -20.15 4.48 -25.73
N LEU A 161 -18.91 4.53 -26.23
CA LEU A 161 -18.29 3.41 -26.96
C LEU A 161 -18.15 2.16 -26.07
N TRP A 162 -17.69 2.32 -24.84
CA TRP A 162 -17.56 1.18 -23.91
C TRP A 162 -18.91 0.55 -23.56
N ILE A 163 -19.93 1.37 -23.27
CA ILE A 163 -21.29 0.87 -23.01
C ILE A 163 -21.83 0.13 -24.24
N HIS A 164 -21.60 0.66 -25.44
CA HIS A 164 -22.02 0.02 -26.69
C HIS A 164 -21.33 -1.34 -26.88
N GLU A 165 -20.01 -1.41 -26.73
CA GLU A 165 -19.25 -2.66 -26.84
C GLU A 165 -19.72 -3.71 -25.82
N GLN A 166 -20.01 -3.29 -24.59
CA GLN A 166 -20.54 -4.18 -23.55
C GLN A 166 -21.92 -4.74 -23.93
N GLN A 167 -22.81 -3.91 -24.49
CA GLN A 167 -24.12 -4.36 -24.98
C GLN A 167 -24.00 -5.31 -26.17
N VAL A 168 -23.05 -5.06 -27.08
CA VAL A 168 -22.79 -5.95 -28.21
C VAL A 168 -22.21 -7.29 -27.73
N ALA A 169 -21.30 -7.28 -26.76
CA ALA A 169 -20.72 -8.47 -26.17
C ALA A 169 -21.79 -9.36 -25.51
N THR A 170 -22.63 -8.77 -24.65
CA THR A 170 -23.73 -9.49 -23.98
C THR A 170 -24.73 -10.12 -24.96
N LEU A 171 -25.12 -9.41 -26.03
CA LEU A 171 -25.97 -10.00 -27.07
C LEU A 171 -25.27 -11.12 -27.83
N THR A 172 -23.96 -11.01 -28.07
CA THR A 172 -23.17 -12.02 -28.77
C THR A 172 -23.01 -13.29 -27.93
N GLU A 173 -22.79 -13.13 -26.63
CA GLU A 173 -22.76 -14.25 -25.67
C GLU A 173 -24.14 -14.92 -25.57
N ALA A 174 -25.23 -14.15 -25.46
CA ALA A 174 -26.58 -14.70 -25.45
C ALA A 174 -26.89 -15.48 -26.74
N GLU A 175 -26.46 -14.97 -27.89
CA GLU A 175 -26.62 -15.64 -29.18
C GLU A 175 -25.82 -16.95 -29.23
N ALA A 176 -24.57 -16.95 -28.74
CA ALA A 176 -23.72 -18.14 -28.66
C ALA A 176 -24.31 -19.19 -27.70
N GLN A 177 -24.81 -18.77 -26.55
CA GLN A 177 -25.47 -19.64 -25.58
C GLN A 177 -26.69 -20.31 -26.20
N LYS A 178 -27.56 -19.55 -26.88
CA LYS A 178 -28.74 -20.14 -27.56
C LYS A 178 -28.36 -21.15 -28.64
N ARG A 179 -27.25 -20.96 -29.34
CA ARG A 179 -26.74 -21.96 -30.29
C ARG A 179 -26.23 -23.22 -29.59
N ALA A 180 -25.52 -23.07 -28.48
CA ALA A 180 -25.06 -24.19 -27.68
C ALA A 180 -26.24 -25.01 -27.11
N ASP A 181 -27.26 -24.33 -26.58
CA ASP A 181 -28.48 -24.96 -26.07
C ASP A 181 -29.18 -25.81 -27.15
N VAL A 182 -29.21 -25.34 -28.41
CA VAL A 182 -29.77 -26.11 -29.53
C VAL A 182 -28.99 -27.39 -29.81
N LEU A 183 -27.65 -27.35 -29.71
CA LEU A 183 -26.82 -28.53 -29.91
C LEU A 183 -27.04 -29.55 -28.78
N LEU A 184 -26.98 -29.09 -27.53
CA LEU A 184 -27.23 -29.93 -26.36
C LEU A 184 -28.60 -30.57 -26.38
N LEU A 185 -29.64 -29.81 -26.78
CA LEU A 185 -30.99 -30.33 -26.92
C LEU A 185 -31.07 -31.45 -27.97
N LYS A 186 -30.41 -31.28 -29.13
CA LYS A 186 -30.38 -32.31 -30.18
C LYS A 186 -29.72 -33.59 -29.69
N GLU A 187 -28.65 -33.48 -28.92
CA GLU A 187 -27.95 -34.62 -28.32
C GLU A 187 -28.82 -35.31 -27.25
N ALA A 188 -29.45 -34.54 -26.35
CA ALA A 188 -30.34 -35.07 -25.32
C ALA A 188 -31.54 -35.82 -25.91
N LEU A 189 -32.22 -35.22 -26.90
CA LEU A 189 -33.34 -35.87 -27.60
C LEU A 189 -32.90 -37.13 -28.35
N ARG A 190 -31.68 -37.12 -28.93
CA ARG A 190 -31.13 -38.33 -29.57
C ARG A 190 -30.92 -39.45 -28.54
N LEU A 191 -30.37 -39.14 -27.38
CA LEU A 191 -30.16 -40.13 -26.31
C LEU A 191 -31.50 -40.66 -25.78
N GLU A 192 -32.49 -39.79 -25.59
CA GLU A 192 -33.83 -40.17 -25.17
C GLU A 192 -34.50 -41.11 -26.17
N ARG A 193 -34.34 -40.84 -27.48
CA ARG A 193 -34.78 -41.74 -28.55
C ARG A 193 -34.17 -43.13 -28.42
N GLU A 194 -32.85 -43.19 -28.28
CA GLU A 194 -32.10 -44.45 -28.20
C GLU A 194 -32.55 -45.25 -26.97
N ASN A 195 -32.69 -44.59 -25.81
CA ASN A 195 -33.16 -45.20 -24.57
C ASN A 195 -34.62 -45.71 -24.67
N SER A 196 -35.53 -44.91 -25.25
CA SER A 196 -36.93 -45.29 -25.37
C SER A 196 -37.12 -46.46 -26.34
N LEU A 197 -36.39 -46.48 -27.45
CA LEU A 197 -36.38 -47.61 -28.37
C LEU A 197 -35.77 -48.86 -27.72
N GLN A 198 -34.65 -48.74 -27.01
CA GLN A 198 -34.05 -49.87 -26.28
C GLN A 198 -35.01 -50.45 -25.24
N LYS A 199 -35.73 -49.61 -24.49
CA LYS A 199 -36.75 -50.07 -23.54
C LYS A 199 -37.90 -50.81 -24.25
N ALA A 200 -38.40 -50.27 -25.36
CA ALA A 200 -39.45 -50.92 -26.14
C ALA A 200 -38.99 -52.29 -26.69
N PHE A 201 -37.76 -52.36 -27.22
CA PHE A 201 -37.18 -53.62 -27.71
C PHE A 201 -36.89 -54.62 -26.58
N ALA A 202 -36.43 -54.16 -25.42
CA ALA A 202 -36.19 -55.03 -24.25
C ALA A 202 -37.50 -55.57 -23.67
N ALA A 203 -38.56 -54.76 -23.64
CA ALA A 203 -39.89 -55.19 -23.20
C ALA A 203 -40.52 -56.22 -24.15
N ALA A 204 -40.23 -56.11 -25.46
CA ALA A 204 -40.66 -57.07 -26.47
C ALA A 204 -39.70 -58.27 -26.63
N ALA A 205 -38.63 -58.37 -25.82
CA ALA A 205 -37.68 -59.48 -25.94
C ALA A 205 -38.31 -60.78 -25.37
N PRO A 206 -38.29 -61.88 -26.14
CA PRO A 206 -38.87 -63.14 -25.68
C PRO A 206 -38.11 -63.73 -24.48
N ALA A 207 -38.84 -64.27 -23.50
CA ALA A 207 -38.27 -64.84 -22.27
C ALA A 207 -37.40 -66.10 -22.49
N LYS A 208 -37.47 -66.72 -23.67
CA LYS A 208 -36.68 -67.90 -24.06
C LYS A 208 -36.00 -67.68 -25.41
N PRO A 209 -34.71 -68.05 -25.55
CA PRO A 209 -34.03 -67.98 -26.83
C PRO A 209 -34.69 -68.95 -27.84
N GLY A 210 -35.12 -68.42 -28.99
CA GLY A 210 -35.76 -69.18 -30.08
C GLY A 210 -37.28 -69.02 -30.21
N GLN A 211 -37.94 -68.28 -29.31
CA GLN A 211 -39.37 -67.97 -29.43
C GLN A 211 -39.59 -66.82 -30.44
N VAL A 212 -40.44 -67.06 -31.45
CA VAL A 212 -40.77 -66.09 -32.50
C VAL A 212 -41.85 -65.15 -31.98
N LEU A 213 -41.67 -63.84 -32.19
CA LEU A 213 -42.67 -62.82 -31.87
C LEU A 213 -43.94 -63.04 -32.70
N GLU A 214 -45.11 -62.93 -32.07
CA GLU A 214 -46.36 -63.01 -32.82
C GLU A 214 -46.54 -61.75 -33.69
N ARG A 215 -47.24 -61.91 -34.83
CA ARG A 215 -47.47 -60.80 -35.78
C ARG A 215 -48.09 -59.57 -35.10
N GLN A 216 -48.99 -59.78 -34.15
CA GLN A 216 -49.70 -58.72 -33.45
C GLN A 216 -48.77 -57.97 -32.47
N GLU A 217 -47.85 -58.68 -31.82
CA GLU A 217 -46.80 -58.11 -30.97
C GLU A 217 -45.83 -57.28 -31.81
N LEU A 218 -45.42 -57.79 -32.98
CA LEU A 218 -44.57 -57.06 -33.92
C LEU A 218 -45.25 -55.78 -34.46
N GLU A 219 -46.52 -55.86 -34.87
CA GLU A 219 -47.28 -54.70 -35.35
C GLU A 219 -47.41 -53.64 -34.24
N SER A 220 -47.68 -54.03 -33.00
CA SER A 220 -47.73 -53.09 -31.87
C SER A 220 -46.38 -52.44 -31.55
N LEU A 221 -45.28 -53.19 -31.63
CA LEU A 221 -43.92 -52.67 -31.42
C LEU A 221 -43.54 -51.67 -32.51
N VAL A 222 -43.86 -51.96 -33.78
CA VAL A 222 -43.63 -51.03 -34.89
C VAL A 222 -44.44 -49.75 -34.71
N CYS A 223 -45.73 -49.87 -34.37
CA CYS A 223 -46.58 -48.71 -34.09
C CYS A 223 -46.04 -47.86 -32.94
N GLN A 224 -45.58 -48.48 -31.85
CA GLN A 224 -44.95 -47.78 -30.73
C GLN A 224 -43.65 -47.08 -31.14
N ALA A 225 -42.76 -47.76 -31.87
CA ALA A 225 -41.51 -47.19 -32.34
C ALA A 225 -41.73 -45.99 -33.27
N VAL A 226 -42.71 -46.06 -34.17
CA VAL A 226 -43.08 -44.95 -35.06
C VAL A 226 -43.68 -43.79 -34.24
N HIS A 227 -44.57 -44.08 -33.30
CA HIS A 227 -45.19 -43.07 -32.46
C HIS A 227 -44.15 -42.30 -31.64
N THR A 228 -43.25 -42.99 -30.94
CA THR A 228 -42.16 -42.38 -30.18
C THR A 228 -41.23 -41.54 -31.07
N GLN A 229 -40.98 -41.98 -32.31
CA GLN A 229 -40.20 -41.17 -33.27
C GLN A 229 -40.94 -39.92 -33.73
N MET A 230 -42.25 -39.99 -33.93
CA MET A 230 -43.07 -38.84 -34.33
C MET A 230 -43.16 -37.80 -33.21
N GLU A 231 -43.40 -38.22 -31.97
CA GLU A 231 -43.47 -37.32 -30.81
C GLU A 231 -42.15 -36.57 -30.59
N LEU A 232 -41.03 -37.30 -30.63
CA LEU A 232 -39.70 -36.71 -30.49
C LEU A 232 -39.37 -35.72 -31.62
N LEU A 233 -39.74 -36.06 -32.87
CA LEU A 233 -39.52 -35.18 -34.01
C LEU A 233 -40.34 -33.90 -33.88
N GLN A 234 -41.58 -34.01 -33.43
CA GLN A 234 -42.46 -32.87 -33.16
C GLN A 234 -41.85 -31.94 -32.11
N GLU A 235 -41.37 -32.49 -30.99
CA GLU A 235 -40.74 -31.73 -29.92
C GLU A 235 -39.44 -31.05 -30.36
N LEU A 236 -38.60 -31.76 -31.13
CA LEU A 236 -37.39 -31.20 -31.73
C LEU A 236 -37.71 -30.02 -32.63
N LEU A 237 -38.66 -30.20 -33.54
CA LEU A 237 -39.04 -29.16 -34.51
C LEU A 237 -39.61 -27.93 -33.78
N GLN A 238 -40.48 -28.13 -32.80
CA GLN A 238 -41.08 -27.05 -32.02
C GLN A 238 -40.02 -26.25 -31.26
N ARG A 239 -39.10 -26.92 -30.57
CA ARG A 239 -38.00 -26.25 -29.85
C ARG A 239 -37.00 -25.59 -30.80
N GLN A 240 -36.70 -26.20 -31.95
CA GLN A 240 -35.81 -25.61 -32.95
C GLN A 240 -36.41 -24.33 -33.54
N ILE A 241 -37.71 -24.30 -33.82
CA ILE A 241 -38.41 -23.09 -34.27
C ILE A 241 -38.31 -22.00 -33.20
N GLN A 242 -38.63 -22.30 -31.94
CA GLN A 242 -38.56 -21.34 -30.83
C GLN A 242 -37.14 -20.76 -30.65
N ASN A 243 -36.12 -21.61 -30.66
CA ASN A 243 -34.73 -21.15 -30.54
C ASN A 243 -34.28 -20.35 -31.77
N THR A 244 -34.74 -20.70 -32.97
CA THR A 244 -34.43 -19.93 -34.19
C THR A 244 -35.01 -18.53 -34.11
N PHE A 245 -36.27 -18.39 -33.66
CA PHE A 245 -36.88 -17.07 -33.42
C PHE A 245 -36.12 -16.27 -32.36
N ALA A 246 -35.73 -16.89 -31.25
CA ALA A 246 -34.93 -16.22 -30.22
C ALA A 246 -33.58 -15.72 -30.75
N ILE A 247 -32.88 -16.53 -31.56
CA ILE A 247 -31.62 -16.13 -32.20
C ILE A 247 -31.84 -14.97 -33.19
N LEU A 248 -32.93 -15.01 -33.97
CA LEU A 248 -33.27 -13.94 -34.90
C LEU A 248 -33.58 -12.63 -34.17
N ASP A 249 -34.28 -12.69 -33.05
CA ASP A 249 -34.56 -11.52 -32.22
C ASP A 249 -33.27 -10.91 -31.64
N LEU A 250 -32.37 -11.75 -31.10
CA LEU A 250 -31.04 -11.30 -30.64
C LEU A 250 -30.22 -10.66 -31.78
N LYS A 251 -30.27 -11.24 -32.99
CA LYS A 251 -29.61 -10.65 -34.16
C LYS A 251 -30.23 -9.33 -34.59
N LEU A 252 -31.56 -9.21 -34.51
CA LEU A 252 -32.27 -7.98 -34.81
C LEU A 252 -31.88 -6.89 -33.81
N GLN A 253 -31.91 -7.18 -32.52
CA GLN A 253 -31.46 -6.27 -31.45
C GLN A 253 -30.02 -5.82 -31.69
N LYS A 254 -29.10 -6.75 -32.00
CA LYS A 254 -27.71 -6.43 -32.32
C LYS A 254 -27.60 -5.52 -33.56
N LYS A 255 -28.39 -5.77 -34.62
CA LYS A 255 -28.40 -4.90 -35.80
C LYS A 255 -28.91 -3.50 -35.49
N THR A 256 -29.98 -3.37 -34.71
CA THR A 256 -30.50 -2.09 -34.24
C THR A 256 -29.47 -1.32 -33.40
N LEU A 257 -28.74 -2.00 -32.52
CA LEU A 257 -27.66 -1.37 -31.74
C LEU A 257 -26.49 -0.90 -32.61
N ASN A 258 -26.13 -1.64 -33.66
CA ASN A 258 -25.07 -1.22 -34.59
C ASN A 258 -25.48 -0.01 -35.46
N LEU A 259 -26.77 0.12 -35.79
CA LEU A 259 -27.28 1.31 -36.49
C LEU A 259 -27.21 2.56 -35.61
N ASN A 260 -27.26 2.40 -34.29
CA ASN A 260 -27.17 3.48 -33.30
C ASN A 260 -25.75 3.61 -32.71
N ALA A 261 -24.72 3.12 -33.40
CA ALA A 261 -23.35 3.17 -32.89
C ALA A 261 -22.89 4.62 -32.67
N PRO A 262 -22.27 4.95 -31.51
CA PRO A 262 -21.68 6.26 -31.28
C PRO A 262 -20.62 6.56 -32.33
N THR A 263 -20.62 7.78 -32.88
CA THR A 263 -19.60 8.19 -33.85
C THR A 263 -18.28 8.41 -33.11
N PRO A 264 -17.16 7.79 -33.54
CA PRO A 264 -15.88 8.04 -32.90
C PRO A 264 -15.50 9.51 -33.06
N ILE A 265 -15.14 10.16 -31.96
CA ILE A 265 -14.65 11.54 -31.95
C ILE A 265 -13.38 11.57 -32.82
N PRO A 266 -13.28 12.45 -33.84
CA PRO A 266 -12.08 12.55 -34.65
C PRO A 266 -10.90 12.96 -33.78
N THR A 267 -9.79 12.21 -33.88
CA THR A 267 -8.53 12.54 -33.21
C THR A 267 -8.08 13.95 -33.58
N PRO A 268 -7.62 14.78 -32.63
CA PRO A 268 -7.05 16.07 -32.97
C PRO A 268 -5.82 15.86 -33.86
N ILE A 269 -5.78 16.57 -34.99
CA ILE A 269 -4.64 16.61 -35.91
C ILE A 269 -3.44 17.14 -35.11
N THR A 270 -2.46 16.29 -34.84
CA THR A 270 -1.16 16.68 -34.27
C THR A 270 -0.33 17.41 -35.33
N SER A 271 -0.61 18.69 -35.51
CA SER A 271 0.26 19.60 -36.26
C SER A 271 1.29 20.24 -35.33
N HIS A 272 2.32 19.52 -34.89
CA HIS A 272 3.57 20.16 -34.41
C HIS A 272 4.75 19.18 -34.53
N ALA A 273 5.27 19.02 -35.75
CA ALA A 273 6.68 18.72 -35.96
C ALA A 273 7.42 20.07 -36.00
N GLY A 274 7.76 20.58 -34.81
CA GLY A 274 8.50 21.83 -34.63
C GLY A 274 9.77 21.58 -33.85
N GLN A 275 10.87 21.53 -34.57
CA GLN A 275 12.28 21.51 -34.15
C GLN A 275 12.56 21.99 -32.71
N GLU A 276 13.15 21.11 -31.91
CA GLU A 276 14.02 21.49 -30.80
C GLU A 276 15.42 20.94 -31.11
N GLU A 277 16.14 21.66 -31.97
CA GLU A 277 17.51 21.33 -32.38
C GLU A 277 18.49 22.03 -31.44
N ALA A 278 19.36 21.21 -30.84
CA ALA A 278 20.28 21.57 -29.78
C ALA A 278 21.24 22.72 -30.14
N LEU A 279 21.27 23.73 -29.28
CA LEU A 279 22.26 24.81 -29.29
C LEU A 279 23.63 24.32 -28.78
N LYS A 280 24.67 24.47 -29.61
CA LYS A 280 26.05 24.98 -29.34
C LYS A 280 27.13 24.28 -30.23
N PRO A 281 28.36 24.80 -30.37
CA PRO A 281 28.71 26.04 -31.10
C PRO A 281 30.00 25.86 -31.95
N GLN A 282 30.14 26.44 -33.15
CA GLN A 282 31.50 26.62 -33.73
C GLN A 282 31.55 27.73 -34.78
N ARG A 283 32.26 28.82 -34.45
CA ARG A 283 32.71 29.85 -35.39
C ARG A 283 34.19 30.09 -35.17
N ALA A 284 35.02 29.63 -36.11
CA ALA A 284 36.27 30.27 -36.50
C ALA A 284 36.84 29.63 -37.78
N SER A 285 36.60 30.23 -38.94
CA SER A 285 37.66 30.43 -39.93
C SER A 285 37.21 31.49 -40.95
N LYS A 286 37.88 32.66 -40.89
CA LYS A 286 37.82 33.67 -41.94
C LYS A 286 38.95 33.38 -42.91
N GLY A 287 38.62 33.12 -44.16
CA GLY A 287 39.58 33.03 -45.25
C GLY A 287 38.90 33.23 -46.59
N LYS A 288 38.92 34.46 -47.12
CA LYS A 288 39.06 34.71 -48.57
C LYS A 288 39.36 36.17 -48.87
N LYS A 289 40.57 36.38 -49.39
CA LYS A 289 41.00 37.54 -50.18
C LYS A 289 40.32 37.52 -51.55
N THR A 290 39.96 38.70 -52.06
CA THR A 290 40.04 39.21 -53.46
C THR A 290 39.28 40.55 -53.47
N LYS A 291 39.62 41.64 -54.19
CA LYS A 291 40.52 41.91 -55.32
C LYS A 291 40.62 43.46 -55.47
N ALA A 292 41.84 43.93 -55.76
CA ALA A 292 42.25 44.97 -56.73
C ALA A 292 41.69 46.42 -56.76
N ARG A 293 42.67 47.34 -56.92
CA ARG A 293 42.72 48.61 -57.70
C ARG A 293 42.02 49.86 -57.13
N LYS A 294 42.80 50.83 -56.66
CA LYS A 294 43.51 51.86 -57.44
C LYS A 294 44.60 52.48 -56.59
#